data_AF-A0A4Y4B3A1-F1
#
_entry.id   AF-A0A4Y4B3A1-F1
#
_cell.length_a   1.000
_cell.length_b   1.000
_cell.length_c   1.000
_cell.angle_alpha   90.00
_cell.angle_beta   90.00
_cell.angle_gamma   90.00
#
_symmetry.space_group_name_H-M   'P 1'
#
loop_
_entity.id
_entity.type
_entity.pdbx_description
1 polymer ?
#
loop_
_entity_poly.entity_id
_entity_poly.type
_entity_poly.pdbx_seq_one_letter_code
_entity_poly.pdbx_strand_id
1 'polypeptide(L)'
;MNEELFSEDDIKQINTEAKKSIYSRKDLFHVGSNKLSIRGVSQSNGLILVYGNEWTGFKHIKERHCITSRKPYWQNNRIDNPTKFSLITAPINYLPIASEIFKPENKNFDDNKKPDLFDLYIGSYKDRFGHEIEYKLIVYKNSKIIHTLFVNDNKKPFNKKKLLNLRQGWTSSTHNLKNGIQTYSFSYFNEENIPLFKAIMRYIEIENREKWYIQVNFTDGTAHYTTLVKDSLVKQEFRVPTRMFQLDFEDISWLEKIIKKITNEKKQ
;
A
#
# COMPACT_ATOMS: atom_id res chain seq x y z
N MET A 1 -16.60 2.77 13.40
CA MET A 1 -16.24 4.19 13.17
C MET A 1 -16.92 4.64 11.89
N ASN A 2 -17.59 5.80 11.92
CA ASN A 2 -18.24 6.36 10.74
C ASN A 2 -17.21 7.04 9.82
N GLU A 3 -17.44 6.91 8.52
CA GLU A 3 -16.59 7.50 7.48
C GLU A 3 -16.69 9.04 7.51
N GLU A 4 -15.55 9.74 7.59
CA GLU A 4 -15.52 11.21 7.64
C GLU A 4 -15.41 11.79 6.21
N LEU A 5 -16.55 12.08 5.60
CA LEU A 5 -16.65 12.64 4.24
C LEU A 5 -16.49 14.18 4.24
N PHE A 6 -16.36 14.77 3.05
CA PHE A 6 -16.52 16.21 2.88
C PHE A 6 -17.99 16.60 3.03
N SER A 7 -18.24 17.68 3.78
CA SER A 7 -19.53 18.34 3.83
C SER A 7 -19.80 19.14 2.54
N GLU A 8 -21.03 19.62 2.37
CA GLU A 8 -21.36 20.51 1.25
C GLU A 8 -20.54 21.81 1.27
N ASP A 9 -20.28 22.35 2.46
CA ASP A 9 -19.50 23.56 2.62
C ASP A 9 -18.01 23.33 2.31
N ASP A 10 -17.47 22.16 2.70
CA ASP A 10 -16.14 21.74 2.27
C ASP A 10 -16.05 21.70 0.73
N ILE A 11 -17.03 21.09 0.06
CA ILE A 11 -17.10 20.98 -1.40
C ILE A 11 -17.18 22.37 -2.05
N LYS A 12 -18.02 23.27 -1.53
CA LYS A 12 -18.12 24.66 -2.03
C LYS A 12 -16.81 25.41 -1.86
N GLN A 13 -16.14 25.25 -0.72
CA GLN A 13 -14.85 25.89 -0.45
C GLN A 13 -13.78 25.39 -1.42
N ILE A 14 -13.67 24.07 -1.62
CA ILE A 14 -12.72 23.46 -2.56
C ILE A 14 -12.98 23.96 -3.99
N ASN A 15 -14.23 23.95 -4.44
CA ASN A 15 -14.58 24.41 -5.79
C ASN A 15 -14.30 25.91 -6.00
N THR A 16 -14.46 26.71 -4.95
CA THR A 16 -14.13 28.15 -4.99
C THR A 16 -12.63 28.37 -5.06
N GLU A 17 -11.86 27.66 -4.22
CA GLU A 17 -10.41 27.72 -4.19
C GLU A 17 -9.80 27.27 -5.53
N ALA A 18 -10.33 26.21 -6.14
CA ALA A 18 -9.86 25.65 -7.41
C ALA A 18 -9.93 26.61 -8.60
N LYS A 19 -10.71 27.70 -8.50
CA LYS A 19 -10.83 28.73 -9.54
C LYS A 19 -9.67 29.72 -9.54
N LYS A 20 -8.83 29.74 -8.49
CA LYS A 20 -7.68 30.65 -8.45
C LYS A 20 -6.67 30.29 -9.54
N SER A 21 -6.10 31.32 -10.18
CA SER A 21 -5.17 31.18 -11.31
C SER A 21 -3.92 30.34 -11.02
N ILE A 22 -3.55 30.23 -9.74
CA ILE A 22 -2.45 29.39 -9.28
C ILE A 22 -2.64 27.91 -9.68
N TYR A 23 -3.89 27.42 -9.69
CA TYR A 23 -4.22 26.03 -10.04
C TYR A 23 -4.29 25.76 -11.54
N SER A 24 -4.14 26.79 -12.38
CA SER A 24 -4.06 26.65 -13.85
C SER A 24 -2.64 26.32 -14.34
N ARG A 25 -1.65 26.26 -13.45
CA ARG A 25 -0.25 25.96 -13.80
C ARG A 25 -0.03 24.44 -13.87
N LYS A 26 0.49 23.95 -15.00
CA LYS A 26 0.78 22.51 -15.24
C LYS A 26 1.82 21.92 -14.28
N ASP A 27 2.78 22.72 -13.84
CA ASP A 27 3.94 22.25 -13.07
C ASP A 27 3.80 22.46 -11.57
N LEU A 28 2.62 22.89 -11.11
CA LEU A 28 2.44 23.29 -9.72
C LEU A 28 1.92 22.13 -8.87
N PHE A 29 2.82 21.58 -8.06
CA PHE A 29 2.48 20.63 -7.00
C PHE A 29 2.36 21.37 -5.66
N HIS A 30 1.15 21.47 -5.11
CA HIS A 30 0.93 22.14 -3.84
C HIS A 30 1.24 21.22 -2.66
N VAL A 31 2.08 21.68 -1.72
CA VAL A 31 2.49 20.91 -0.53
C VAL A 31 1.51 21.04 0.64
N GLY A 32 0.33 21.64 0.42
CA GLY A 32 -0.68 21.80 1.47
C GLY A 32 -1.08 20.47 2.10
N SER A 33 -1.14 20.46 3.43
CA SER A 33 -1.42 19.28 4.27
C SER A 33 -2.75 19.36 5.03
N ASN A 34 -3.53 20.44 4.85
CA ASN A 34 -4.84 20.55 5.46
C ASN A 34 -5.86 19.73 4.67
N LYS A 35 -6.90 19.23 5.35
CA LYS A 35 -7.96 18.40 4.76
C LYS A 35 -8.50 18.93 3.41
N LEU A 36 -8.70 20.25 3.31
CA LEU A 36 -9.26 20.92 2.13
C LEU A 36 -8.21 21.47 1.15
N SER A 37 -6.91 21.33 1.45
CA SER A 37 -5.86 21.83 0.56
C SER A 37 -5.89 21.11 -0.78
N ILE A 38 -5.96 21.86 -1.88
CA ILE A 38 -5.85 21.31 -3.23
C ILE A 38 -4.39 20.94 -3.49
N ARG A 39 -4.16 19.70 -3.91
CA ARG A 39 -2.85 19.16 -4.31
C ARG A 39 -2.58 19.40 -5.78
N GLY A 40 -3.63 19.36 -6.60
CA GLY A 40 -3.57 19.69 -8.01
C GLY A 40 -4.95 19.67 -8.66
N VAL A 41 -5.05 20.41 -9.77
CA VAL A 41 -6.23 20.42 -10.64
C VAL A 41 -5.80 19.96 -12.03
N SER A 42 -6.55 19.02 -12.59
CA SER A 42 -6.32 18.52 -13.93
C SER A 42 -6.68 19.59 -14.95
N GLN A 43 -5.75 19.86 -15.86
CA GLN A 43 -5.96 20.87 -16.90
C GLN A 43 -6.87 20.37 -18.03
N SER A 44 -7.01 19.07 -18.22
CA SER A 44 -7.82 18.51 -19.30
C SER A 44 -9.31 18.53 -19.00
N ASN A 45 -9.69 18.27 -17.75
CA ASN A 45 -11.10 18.10 -17.37
C ASN A 45 -11.49 18.79 -16.06
N GLY A 46 -10.55 19.48 -15.39
CA GLY A 46 -10.81 20.20 -14.15
C GLY A 46 -10.98 19.31 -12.92
N LEU A 47 -10.55 18.05 -12.97
CA LEU A 47 -10.59 17.13 -11.84
C LEU A 47 -9.67 17.62 -10.71
N ILE A 48 -10.16 17.62 -9.47
CA ILE A 48 -9.51 18.22 -8.30
C ILE A 48 -9.05 17.12 -7.37
N LEU A 49 -7.74 17.01 -7.17
CA LEU A 49 -7.17 16.19 -6.10
C LEU A 49 -6.91 17.07 -4.89
N VAL A 50 -7.61 16.78 -3.79
CA VAL A 50 -7.38 17.42 -2.48
C VAL A 50 -6.54 16.53 -1.57
N TYR A 51 -5.94 17.12 -0.54
CA TYR A 51 -5.15 16.38 0.44
C TYR A 51 -6.04 15.37 1.19
N GLY A 52 -7.20 15.82 1.70
CA GLY A 52 -8.19 14.98 2.34
C GLY A 52 -7.78 14.45 3.72
N ASN A 53 -8.39 13.33 4.12
CA ASN A 53 -8.19 12.69 5.42
C ASN A 53 -7.98 11.18 5.25
N GLU A 54 -8.18 10.37 6.29
CA GLU A 54 -7.99 8.91 6.21
C GLU A 54 -9.04 8.20 5.34
N TRP A 55 -10.12 8.89 4.97
CA TRP A 55 -11.27 8.36 4.24
C TRP A 55 -11.40 8.92 2.82
N THR A 56 -10.84 10.10 2.55
CA THR A 56 -10.99 10.77 1.24
C THR A 56 -9.70 11.44 0.78
N GLY A 57 -9.57 11.63 -0.53
CA GLY A 57 -8.51 12.39 -1.19
C GLY A 57 -7.15 11.69 -1.21
N PHE A 58 -6.10 12.50 -1.38
CA PHE A 58 -4.72 12.02 -1.50
C PHE A 58 -4.25 11.21 -0.29
N LYS A 59 -4.56 11.64 0.93
CA LYS A 59 -4.13 10.97 2.16
C LYS A 59 -4.68 9.55 2.22
N HIS A 60 -5.98 9.38 1.97
CA HIS A 60 -6.60 8.05 1.86
C HIS A 60 -5.96 7.18 0.77
N ILE A 61 -5.82 7.71 -0.45
CA ILE A 61 -5.19 6.98 -1.57
C ILE A 61 -3.76 6.53 -1.19
N LYS A 62 -2.96 7.44 -0.62
CA LYS A 62 -1.59 7.16 -0.21
C LYS A 62 -1.53 6.13 0.93
N GLU A 63 -2.35 6.27 1.96
CA GLU A 63 -2.32 5.38 3.12
C GLU A 63 -2.94 4.00 2.84
N ARG A 64 -3.92 3.91 1.96
CA ARG A 64 -4.61 2.63 1.71
C ARG A 64 -4.01 1.89 0.53
N HIS A 65 -3.69 2.62 -0.54
CA HIS A 65 -3.36 2.03 -1.83
C HIS A 65 -1.90 2.22 -2.27
N CYS A 66 -1.08 3.01 -1.56
CA CYS A 66 0.36 3.02 -1.86
C CYS A 66 1.01 1.69 -1.46
N ILE A 67 1.87 1.14 -2.32
CA ILE A 67 2.61 -0.11 -2.07
C ILE A 67 3.54 -0.03 -0.86
N THR A 68 4.05 1.17 -0.55
CA THR A 68 4.86 1.41 0.64
C THR A 68 4.01 1.57 1.92
N SER A 69 2.67 1.65 1.80
CA SER A 69 1.82 1.69 2.99
C SER A 69 1.60 0.29 3.57
N ARG A 70 1.99 0.15 4.84
CA ARG A 70 1.81 -1.05 5.67
C ARG A 70 0.78 -0.85 6.78
N LYS A 71 -0.04 0.21 6.72
CA LYS A 71 -1.15 0.43 7.67
C LYS A 71 -2.07 -0.80 7.61
N PRO A 72 -2.24 -1.55 8.71
CA PRO A 72 -3.17 -2.66 8.71
C PRO A 72 -4.60 -2.17 8.73
N TYR A 73 -5.45 -2.87 8.02
CA TYR A 73 -6.89 -2.61 8.01
C TYR A 73 -7.57 -3.87 8.56
N TRP A 74 -7.65 -3.99 9.88
CA TRP A 74 -8.31 -5.13 10.51
C TRP A 74 -9.84 -4.99 10.42
N GLN A 75 -10.51 -6.04 10.00
CA GLN A 75 -11.96 -6.19 9.97
C GLN A 75 -12.33 -7.55 10.53
N ASN A 76 -13.04 -7.59 11.67
CA ASN A 76 -13.52 -8.82 12.31
C ASN A 76 -12.41 -9.90 12.42
N ASN A 77 -11.29 -9.52 13.02
CA ASN A 77 -10.09 -10.36 13.16
C ASN A 77 -9.54 -10.87 11.85
N ARG A 78 -9.75 -10.16 10.73
CA ARG A 78 -9.11 -10.43 9.44
C ARG A 78 -8.45 -9.16 8.92
N ILE A 79 -7.15 -9.22 8.61
CA ILE A 79 -6.49 -8.08 7.93
C ILE A 79 -6.95 -7.99 6.47
N ASP A 80 -7.58 -6.88 6.11
CA ASP A 80 -7.97 -6.53 4.75
C ASP A 80 -6.71 -6.33 3.87
N ASN A 81 -6.85 -6.60 2.57
CA ASN A 81 -5.75 -6.56 1.60
C ASN A 81 -6.08 -5.55 0.49
N PRO A 82 -5.93 -4.24 0.77
CA PRO A 82 -6.28 -3.20 -0.19
C PRO A 82 -5.43 -3.35 -1.46
N THR A 83 -6.00 -2.97 -2.60
CA THR A 83 -5.24 -2.93 -3.86
C THR A 83 -4.14 -1.90 -3.80
N LYS A 84 -2.94 -2.29 -4.27
CA LYS A 84 -1.77 -1.43 -4.26
C LYS A 84 -1.41 -0.94 -5.66
N PHE A 85 -1.09 0.34 -5.78
CA PHE A 85 -0.44 0.92 -6.95
C PHE A 85 0.99 0.41 -7.07
N SER A 86 1.54 0.34 -8.28
CA SER A 86 2.97 0.04 -8.46
C SER A 86 3.85 1.18 -7.90
N LEU A 87 5.12 0.87 -7.61
CA LEU A 87 6.14 1.87 -7.24
C LEU A 87 6.37 2.92 -8.34
N ILE A 88 6.08 2.57 -9.59
CA ILE A 88 6.22 3.46 -10.76
C ILE A 88 5.08 4.48 -10.80
N THR A 89 3.91 4.08 -10.32
CA THR A 89 2.68 4.87 -10.36
C THR A 89 2.54 5.80 -9.15
N ALA A 90 2.82 5.31 -7.95
CA ALA A 90 2.62 6.04 -6.70
C ALA A 90 3.92 6.69 -6.18
N PRO A 91 3.87 7.88 -5.56
CA PRO A 91 2.72 8.77 -5.33
C PRO A 91 2.57 9.89 -6.39
N ILE A 92 3.33 9.85 -7.48
CA ILE A 92 3.49 10.99 -8.40
C ILE A 92 2.32 11.09 -9.41
N ASN A 93 1.72 9.96 -9.82
CA ASN A 93 0.86 9.94 -11.02
C ASN A 93 -0.65 9.82 -10.74
N TYR A 94 -1.12 10.00 -9.50
CA TYR A 94 -2.56 9.78 -9.19
C TYR A 94 -3.50 10.70 -9.99
N LEU A 95 -3.20 12.00 -10.06
CA LEU A 95 -4.06 12.96 -10.76
C LEU A 95 -4.06 12.75 -12.29
N PRO A 96 -2.90 12.55 -12.97
CA PRO A 96 -2.88 12.16 -14.37
C PRO A 96 -3.71 10.90 -14.67
N ILE A 97 -3.58 9.85 -13.85
CA ILE A 97 -4.37 8.61 -14.00
C ILE A 97 -5.85 8.89 -13.85
N ALA A 98 -6.25 9.56 -12.75
CA ALA A 98 -7.64 9.90 -12.50
C ALA A 98 -8.23 10.75 -13.64
N SER A 99 -7.43 11.65 -14.20
CA SER A 99 -7.86 12.49 -15.33
C SER A 99 -8.15 11.68 -16.59
N GLU A 100 -7.32 10.69 -16.89
CA GLU A 100 -7.54 9.80 -18.05
C GLU A 100 -8.77 8.91 -17.86
N ILE A 101 -9.06 8.50 -16.63
CA ILE A 101 -10.23 7.67 -16.31
C ILE A 101 -11.51 8.49 -16.28
N PHE A 102 -11.45 9.77 -15.91
CA PHE A 102 -12.61 10.65 -15.78
C PHE A 102 -13.15 11.10 -17.15
N LYS A 103 -13.83 10.17 -17.82
CA LYS A 103 -14.49 10.34 -19.11
C LYS A 103 -15.94 9.81 -19.05
N PRO A 104 -16.89 10.38 -19.79
CA PRO A 104 -18.29 9.94 -19.78
C PRO A 104 -18.47 8.45 -20.05
N GLU A 105 -17.73 7.89 -21.00
CA GLU A 105 -17.76 6.48 -21.40
C GLU A 105 -17.29 5.52 -20.29
N ASN A 106 -16.49 6.00 -19.34
CA ASN A 106 -16.01 5.21 -18.21
C ASN A 106 -16.96 5.27 -17.01
N LYS A 107 -18.02 6.08 -17.06
CA LYS A 107 -18.95 6.25 -15.94
C LYS A 107 -19.75 4.96 -15.74
N ASN A 108 -19.68 4.39 -14.54
CA ASN A 108 -20.30 3.12 -14.23
C ASN A 108 -21.38 3.31 -13.15
N PHE A 109 -22.64 3.05 -13.53
CA PHE A 109 -23.79 3.17 -12.64
C PHE A 109 -24.06 1.87 -11.86
N ASP A 110 -23.86 0.72 -12.49
CA ASP A 110 -24.22 -0.59 -11.95
C ASP A 110 -23.37 -1.01 -10.74
N ASP A 111 -22.07 -0.69 -10.76
CA ASP A 111 -21.12 -1.02 -9.68
C ASP A 111 -21.12 0.02 -8.54
N ASN A 112 -21.87 1.13 -8.67
CA ASN A 112 -21.82 2.22 -7.72
C ASN A 112 -22.69 1.93 -6.50
N LYS A 113 -22.05 1.64 -5.37
CA LYS A 113 -22.73 1.30 -4.11
C LYS A 113 -23.33 2.50 -3.37
N LYS A 114 -22.97 3.73 -3.74
CA LYS A 114 -23.41 4.97 -3.08
C LYS A 114 -23.71 6.05 -4.15
N PRO A 115 -24.67 5.80 -5.06
CA PRO A 115 -24.91 6.66 -6.22
C PRO A 115 -25.47 8.04 -5.85
N ASP A 116 -25.99 8.21 -4.63
CA ASP A 116 -26.47 9.51 -4.15
C ASP A 116 -25.33 10.45 -3.73
N LEU A 117 -24.18 9.89 -3.33
CA LEU A 117 -23.05 10.64 -2.82
C LEU A 117 -21.90 10.73 -3.83
N PHE A 118 -21.76 9.72 -4.69
CA PHE A 118 -20.59 9.60 -5.55
C PHE A 118 -20.95 9.22 -6.99
N ASP A 119 -20.06 9.61 -7.90
CA ASP A 119 -19.95 9.04 -9.24
C ASP A 119 -18.77 8.06 -9.28
N LEU A 120 -18.99 6.88 -9.85
CA LEU A 120 -17.96 5.87 -10.08
C LEU A 120 -17.56 5.85 -11.56
N TYR A 121 -16.25 5.82 -11.79
CA TYR A 121 -15.65 5.64 -13.10
C TYR A 121 -14.72 4.44 -13.09
N ILE A 122 -14.78 3.60 -14.13
CA ILE A 122 -13.90 2.44 -14.31
C ILE A 122 -13.22 2.61 -15.67
N GLY A 123 -11.90 2.63 -15.67
CA GLY A 123 -11.14 2.81 -16.91
C GLY A 123 -9.69 2.34 -16.79
N SER A 124 -9.02 2.21 -17.92
CA SER A 124 -7.63 1.76 -18.01
C SER A 124 -6.66 2.92 -18.21
N TYR A 125 -5.46 2.78 -17.66
CA TYR A 125 -4.33 3.68 -17.90
C TYR A 125 -3.08 2.86 -18.17
N LYS A 126 -2.33 3.25 -19.22
CA LYS A 126 -1.05 2.64 -19.57
C LYS A 126 0.07 3.30 -18.78
N ASP A 127 0.82 2.50 -18.02
CA ASP A 127 1.99 3.00 -17.30
C ASP A 127 3.14 3.36 -18.25
N ARG A 128 4.25 3.85 -17.70
CA ARG A 128 5.43 4.26 -18.48
C ARG A 128 6.11 3.11 -19.25
N PHE A 129 5.78 1.87 -18.91
CA PHE A 129 6.28 0.67 -19.57
C PHE A 129 5.27 0.06 -20.54
N GLY A 130 4.13 0.73 -20.74
CA GLY A 130 3.06 0.28 -21.63
C GLY A 130 2.12 -0.74 -21.01
N HIS A 131 2.26 -1.07 -19.71
CA HIS A 131 1.33 -1.98 -19.05
C HIS A 131 0.00 -1.30 -18.81
N GLU A 132 -1.07 -1.90 -19.33
CA GLU A 132 -2.42 -1.41 -19.14
C GLU A 132 -3.01 -1.91 -17.83
N ILE A 133 -3.31 -0.99 -16.93
CA ILE A 133 -3.87 -1.27 -15.61
C ILE A 133 -5.24 -0.61 -15.53
N GLU A 134 -6.22 -1.33 -15.00
CA GLU A 134 -7.58 -0.82 -14.79
C GLU A 134 -7.74 -0.29 -13.38
N TYR A 135 -8.47 0.81 -13.26
CA TYR A 135 -8.64 1.56 -12.02
C TYR A 135 -10.11 1.89 -11.81
N LYS A 136 -10.50 2.00 -10.53
CA LYS A 136 -11.76 2.60 -10.10
C LYS A 136 -11.46 3.98 -9.53
N LEU A 137 -12.15 4.99 -10.07
CA LEU A 137 -12.12 6.37 -9.62
C LEU A 137 -13.47 6.72 -9.04
N ILE A 138 -13.49 7.22 -7.81
CA ILE A 138 -14.71 7.69 -7.13
C ILE A 138 -14.58 9.19 -6.95
N VAL A 139 -15.61 9.92 -7.40
CA VAL A 139 -15.69 11.39 -7.35
C VAL A 139 -16.95 11.77 -6.59
N TYR A 140 -16.92 12.84 -5.78
CA TYR A 140 -18.13 13.36 -5.14
C TYR A 140 -19.14 13.79 -6.21
N LYS A 141 -20.39 13.36 -6.06
CA LYS A 141 -21.46 13.61 -7.03
C LYS A 141 -21.63 15.10 -7.29
N ASN A 142 -21.92 15.45 -8.54
CA ASN A 142 -22.10 16.84 -9.00
C ASN A 142 -20.86 17.73 -8.71
N SER A 143 -19.69 17.13 -8.57
CA SER A 143 -18.43 17.83 -8.36
C SER A 143 -17.34 17.19 -9.23
N LYS A 144 -16.15 17.79 -9.19
CA LYS A 144 -14.94 17.24 -9.79
C LYS A 144 -13.92 16.84 -8.73
N ILE A 145 -14.34 16.62 -7.49
CA ILE A 145 -13.45 16.37 -6.36
C ILE A 145 -13.25 14.87 -6.19
N ILE A 146 -12.00 14.42 -6.26
CA ILE A 146 -11.65 13.00 -6.09
C ILE A 146 -11.91 12.58 -4.64
N HIS A 147 -12.77 11.58 -4.47
CA HIS A 147 -12.96 10.90 -3.19
C HIS A 147 -11.87 9.84 -2.99
N THR A 148 -11.70 8.92 -3.94
CA THR A 148 -10.60 7.93 -3.92
C THR A 148 -10.29 7.41 -5.34
N LEU A 149 -9.12 6.82 -5.49
CA LEU A 149 -8.65 6.14 -6.70
C LEU A 149 -7.91 4.88 -6.27
N PHE A 150 -8.22 3.75 -6.89
CA PHE A 150 -7.57 2.48 -6.60
C PHE A 150 -7.55 1.54 -7.80
N VAL A 151 -6.60 0.60 -7.83
CA VAL A 151 -6.52 -0.44 -8.89
C VAL A 151 -7.74 -1.34 -8.77
N ASN A 152 -8.37 -1.70 -9.89
CA ASN A 152 -9.52 -2.59 -9.87
C ASN A 152 -9.08 -4.02 -9.43
N ASP A 153 -9.78 -4.53 -8.41
CA ASP A 153 -9.43 -5.75 -7.66
C ASP A 153 -9.24 -7.00 -8.55
N ASN A 154 -9.95 -7.07 -9.68
CA ASN A 154 -9.87 -8.22 -10.59
C ASN A 154 -8.48 -8.40 -11.22
N LYS A 155 -7.68 -7.33 -11.32
CA LYS A 155 -6.37 -7.37 -11.99
C LYS A 155 -5.17 -7.39 -11.04
N LYS A 156 -5.37 -7.28 -9.71
CA LYS A 156 -4.37 -7.32 -8.60
C LYS A 156 -2.91 -7.59 -9.01
N PRO A 157 -2.23 -6.67 -9.73
CA PRO A 157 -0.93 -7.00 -10.34
C PRO A 157 0.17 -7.06 -9.27
N PHE A 158 -0.07 -6.39 -8.15
CA PHE A 158 0.90 -6.14 -7.08
C PHE A 158 0.43 -6.64 -5.71
N ASN A 159 -0.74 -7.26 -5.63
CA ASN A 159 -1.26 -7.78 -4.36
C ASN A 159 -0.84 -9.24 -4.17
N LYS A 160 -0.03 -9.49 -3.13
CA LYS A 160 0.29 -10.85 -2.70
C LYS A 160 -0.98 -11.55 -2.20
N LYS A 161 -1.14 -12.83 -2.54
CA LYS A 161 -2.19 -13.67 -1.93
C LYS A 161 -1.89 -13.78 -0.45
N LYS A 162 -2.87 -13.42 0.38
CA LYS A 162 -2.70 -13.42 1.83
C LYS A 162 -2.80 -14.85 2.37
N LEU A 163 -1.68 -15.42 2.81
CA LEU A 163 -1.65 -16.79 3.37
C LEU A 163 -1.81 -16.81 4.89
N LEU A 164 -1.42 -15.72 5.55
CA LEU A 164 -1.48 -15.55 7.00
C LEU A 164 -2.44 -14.45 7.37
N ASN A 165 -3.12 -14.62 8.49
CA ASN A 165 -3.88 -13.55 9.10
C ASN A 165 -3.04 -12.73 10.08
N LEU A 166 -1.86 -12.30 9.62
CA LEU A 166 -0.90 -11.53 10.39
C LEU A 166 -0.36 -10.40 9.52
N ARG A 167 0.04 -9.31 10.16
CA ARG A 167 0.65 -8.16 9.50
C ARG A 167 2.17 -8.30 9.50
N GLN A 168 2.80 -8.25 8.33
CA GLN A 168 4.26 -8.12 8.23
C GLN A 168 4.72 -6.71 8.63
N GLY A 169 5.70 -6.60 9.52
CA GLY A 169 6.40 -5.36 9.85
C GLY A 169 7.48 -4.98 8.84
N TRP A 170 8.12 -3.84 9.07
CA TRP A 170 9.25 -3.40 8.26
C TRP A 170 10.48 -4.26 8.49
N THR A 171 11.23 -4.49 7.42
CA THR A 171 12.55 -5.11 7.53
C THR A 171 13.50 -4.15 8.25
N SER A 172 14.22 -4.69 9.22
CA SER A 172 15.33 -4.06 9.92
C SER A 172 16.61 -4.80 9.55
N SER A 173 17.77 -4.14 9.66
CA SER A 173 19.06 -4.76 9.39
C SER A 173 20.11 -4.40 10.42
N THR A 174 21.04 -5.31 10.66
CA THR A 174 22.29 -5.06 11.40
C THR A 174 23.44 -5.70 10.63
N HIS A 175 24.60 -5.05 10.59
CA HIS A 175 25.80 -5.61 9.98
C HIS A 175 26.91 -5.70 11.03
N ASN A 176 27.32 -6.93 11.36
CA ASN A 176 28.49 -7.17 12.18
C ASN A 176 29.73 -7.32 11.28
N LEU A 177 30.51 -6.25 11.18
CA LEU A 177 31.71 -6.18 10.34
C LEU A 177 32.83 -7.11 10.81
N LYS A 178 32.87 -7.48 12.10
CA LYS A 178 33.93 -8.34 12.65
C LYS A 178 33.84 -9.77 12.13
N ASN A 179 32.62 -10.26 11.91
CA ASN A 179 32.37 -11.61 11.43
C ASN A 179 31.75 -11.66 10.02
N GLY A 180 31.57 -10.52 9.36
CA GLY A 180 30.97 -10.43 8.02
C GLY A 180 29.55 -10.99 7.98
N ILE A 181 28.75 -10.74 9.03
CA ILE A 181 27.37 -11.22 9.09
C ILE A 181 26.41 -10.05 8.99
N GLN A 182 25.62 -10.05 7.92
CA GLN A 182 24.47 -9.19 7.76
C GLN A 182 23.22 -9.92 8.24
N THR A 183 22.47 -9.33 9.16
CA THR A 183 21.20 -9.88 9.65
C THR A 183 20.07 -8.95 9.25
N TYR A 184 19.05 -9.51 8.61
CA TYR A 184 17.80 -8.85 8.25
C TYR A 184 16.69 -9.49 9.07
N SER A 185 15.75 -8.69 9.59
CA SER A 185 14.61 -9.25 10.31
C SER A 185 13.36 -8.41 10.20
N PHE A 186 12.21 -9.08 10.17
CA PHE A 186 10.88 -8.48 10.24
C PHE A 186 9.97 -9.40 11.06
N SER A 187 8.94 -8.82 11.69
CA SER A 187 8.01 -9.56 12.53
C SER A 187 6.63 -9.65 11.90
N TYR A 188 5.87 -10.69 12.27
CA TYR A 188 4.46 -10.84 11.94
C TYR A 188 3.63 -10.58 13.19
N PHE A 189 2.71 -9.61 13.09
CA PHE A 189 1.91 -9.11 14.19
C PHE A 189 0.45 -9.56 14.09
N ASN A 190 -0.18 -9.82 15.22
CA ASN A 190 -1.64 -9.97 15.32
C ASN A 190 -2.35 -8.60 15.32
N GLU A 191 -3.66 -8.59 15.57
CA GLU A 191 -4.46 -7.35 15.62
C GLU A 191 -4.11 -6.44 16.80
N GLU A 192 -3.69 -7.02 17.92
CA GLU A 192 -3.21 -6.33 19.13
C GLU A 192 -1.77 -5.82 18.99
N ASN A 193 -1.18 -5.96 17.79
CA ASN A 193 0.18 -5.56 17.46
C ASN A 193 1.25 -6.32 18.27
N ILE A 194 0.94 -7.55 18.69
CA ILE A 194 1.86 -8.48 19.35
C ILE A 194 2.63 -9.28 18.29
N PRO A 195 3.98 -9.32 18.36
CA PRO A 195 4.78 -10.09 17.40
C PRO A 195 4.70 -11.58 17.71
N LEU A 196 3.98 -12.35 16.90
CA LEU A 196 3.85 -13.81 17.09
C LEU A 196 4.96 -14.61 16.40
N PHE A 197 5.53 -14.05 15.33
CA PHE A 197 6.65 -14.64 14.61
C PHE A 197 7.65 -13.56 14.22
N LYS A 198 8.94 -13.91 14.19
CA LYS A 198 10.00 -13.07 13.63
C LYS A 198 10.80 -13.85 12.60
N ALA A 199 10.81 -13.37 11.38
CA ALA A 199 11.67 -13.87 10.32
C ALA A 199 13.05 -13.26 10.49
N ILE A 200 14.09 -14.08 10.42
CA ILE A 200 15.48 -13.65 10.54
C ILE A 200 16.24 -14.27 9.38
N MET A 201 16.81 -13.43 8.52
CA MET A 201 17.71 -13.86 7.46
C MET A 201 19.13 -13.39 7.78
N ARG A 202 20.07 -14.32 7.80
CA ARG A 202 21.50 -14.06 7.98
C ARG A 202 22.23 -14.35 6.68
N TYR A 203 22.93 -13.35 6.17
CA TYR A 203 23.90 -13.51 5.10
C TYR A 203 25.30 -13.53 5.71
N ILE A 204 26.01 -14.63 5.51
CA ILE A 204 27.39 -14.84 5.96
C ILE A 204 28.28 -14.61 4.74
N GLU A 205 28.94 -13.45 4.69
CA GLU A 205 29.66 -12.96 3.51
C GLU A 205 30.79 -13.91 3.09
N ILE A 206 31.60 -14.36 4.05
CA ILE A 206 32.75 -15.25 3.83
C ILE A 206 32.32 -16.58 3.20
N GLU A 207 31.15 -17.08 3.59
CA GLU A 207 30.61 -18.36 3.11
C GLU A 207 29.73 -18.21 1.87
N ASN A 208 29.42 -16.97 1.45
CA ASN A 208 28.40 -16.69 0.45
C ASN A 208 27.09 -17.46 0.70
N ARG A 209 26.64 -17.44 1.95
CA ARG A 209 25.56 -18.29 2.42
C ARG A 209 24.46 -17.49 3.09
N GLU A 210 23.22 -17.79 2.71
CA GLU A 210 22.01 -17.23 3.27
C GLU A 210 21.31 -18.28 4.13
N LYS A 211 21.05 -17.94 5.40
CA LYS A 211 20.32 -18.77 6.35
C LYS A 211 19.07 -18.04 6.83
N TRP A 212 17.91 -18.69 6.72
CA TRP A 212 16.65 -18.16 7.22
C TRP A 212 16.21 -18.92 8.45
N TYR A 213 15.75 -18.17 9.43
CA TYR A 213 15.19 -18.66 10.67
C TYR A 213 13.81 -18.07 10.89
N ILE A 214 12.98 -18.83 11.59
CA ILE A 214 11.72 -18.36 12.17
C ILE A 214 11.85 -18.46 13.67
N GLN A 215 11.77 -17.33 14.34
CA GLN A 215 11.52 -17.27 15.78
C GLN A 215 10.01 -17.28 16.01
N VAL A 216 9.54 -18.22 16.82
CA VAL A 216 8.15 -18.33 17.27
C VAL A 216 8.06 -17.71 18.65
N ASN A 217 7.08 -16.85 18.85
CA ASN A 217 6.86 -16.16 20.12
C ASN A 217 5.63 -16.71 20.84
N PHE A 218 5.57 -16.46 22.14
CA PHE A 218 4.36 -16.63 22.94
C PHE A 218 3.34 -15.53 22.62
N THR A 219 2.13 -15.67 23.15
CA THR A 219 1.02 -14.72 22.96
C THR A 219 1.25 -13.37 23.61
N ASP A 220 2.25 -13.23 24.47
CA ASP A 220 2.72 -11.97 25.04
C ASP A 220 3.83 -11.31 24.20
N GLY A 221 4.25 -11.96 23.11
CA GLY A 221 5.32 -11.48 22.22
C GLY A 221 6.74 -11.89 22.63
N THR A 222 6.92 -12.60 23.74
CA THR A 222 8.23 -13.08 24.18
C THR A 222 8.71 -14.27 23.34
N ALA A 223 10.03 -14.42 23.17
CA ALA A 223 10.60 -15.48 22.33
C ALA A 223 10.42 -16.86 22.99
N HIS A 224 9.89 -17.83 22.23
CA HIS A 224 9.77 -19.21 22.69
C HIS A 224 10.92 -20.07 22.11
N TYR A 225 10.98 -20.20 20.78
CA TYR A 225 12.05 -20.94 20.12
C TYR A 225 12.37 -20.36 18.75
N THR A 226 13.53 -20.72 18.19
CA THR A 226 13.94 -20.34 16.84
C THR A 226 14.36 -21.58 16.07
N THR A 227 13.86 -21.73 14.85
CA THR A 227 14.22 -22.85 13.96
C THR A 227 14.78 -22.35 12.65
N LEU A 228 15.80 -23.04 12.12
CA LEU A 228 16.29 -22.85 10.76
C LEU A 228 15.25 -23.41 9.78
N VAL A 229 14.95 -22.68 8.72
CA VAL A 229 13.94 -23.04 7.71
C VAL A 229 14.47 -23.05 6.28
N LYS A 230 15.63 -22.43 6.03
CA LYS A 230 16.31 -22.46 4.74
C LYS A 230 17.79 -22.20 4.94
N ASP A 231 18.62 -22.92 4.20
CA ASP A 231 20.06 -22.69 4.08
C ASP A 231 20.43 -22.84 2.60
N SER A 232 21.01 -21.80 2.01
CA SER A 232 21.34 -21.78 0.59
C SER A 232 22.59 -20.97 0.29
N LEU A 233 23.40 -21.45 -0.65
CA LEU A 233 24.46 -20.66 -1.25
C LEU A 233 23.85 -19.57 -2.14
N VAL A 234 24.39 -18.36 -2.06
CA VAL A 234 23.96 -17.19 -2.83
C VAL A 234 25.15 -16.59 -3.54
N LYS A 235 25.00 -16.29 -4.84
CA LYS A 235 26.08 -15.76 -5.67
C LYS A 235 26.24 -14.24 -5.58
N GLN A 236 25.33 -13.56 -4.87
CA GLN A 236 25.20 -12.11 -4.93
C GLN A 236 25.52 -11.49 -3.57
N GLU A 237 26.47 -10.55 -3.57
CA GLU A 237 26.65 -9.61 -2.48
C GLU A 237 25.50 -8.60 -2.50
N PHE A 238 24.82 -8.44 -1.37
CA PHE A 238 23.77 -7.45 -1.26
C PHE A 238 24.28 -6.21 -0.53
N ARG A 239 24.04 -5.03 -1.12
CA ARG A 239 24.05 -3.78 -0.34
C ARG A 239 22.89 -3.81 0.62
N VAL A 240 23.16 -3.55 1.91
CA VAL A 240 22.17 -3.65 2.99
C VAL A 240 20.84 -2.93 2.68
N PRO A 241 20.83 -1.65 2.25
CA PRO A 241 19.57 -0.96 1.94
C PRO A 241 18.79 -1.61 0.79
N THR A 242 19.50 -2.10 -0.23
CA THR A 242 18.89 -2.76 -1.38
C THR A 242 18.22 -4.06 -0.98
N ARG A 243 18.86 -4.86 -0.10
CA ARG A 243 18.27 -6.13 0.36
C ARG A 243 17.07 -5.90 1.26
N MET A 244 17.12 -4.92 2.15
CA MET A 244 15.95 -4.55 2.97
C MET A 244 14.75 -4.21 2.08
N PHE A 245 14.97 -3.35 1.08
CA PHE A 245 13.93 -2.98 0.12
C PHE A 245 13.40 -4.19 -0.65
N GLN A 246 14.29 -5.06 -1.13
CA GLN A 246 13.89 -6.31 -1.78
C GLN A 246 13.01 -7.15 -0.86
N LEU A 247 13.43 -7.41 0.38
CA LEU A 247 12.70 -8.25 1.33
C LEU A 247 11.31 -7.70 1.68
N ASP A 248 11.17 -6.37 1.75
CA ASP A 248 9.85 -5.78 1.97
C ASP A 248 8.90 -6.11 0.81
N PHE A 249 9.37 -6.10 -0.45
CA PHE A 249 8.51 -6.28 -1.63
C PHE A 249 8.55 -7.68 -2.25
N GLU A 250 9.52 -8.53 -1.92
CA GLU A 250 9.74 -9.88 -2.45
C GLU A 250 8.65 -10.87 -2.03
N ASP A 251 8.26 -11.78 -2.93
CA ASP A 251 7.30 -12.83 -2.58
C ASP A 251 7.93 -13.87 -1.64
N ILE A 252 7.59 -13.76 -0.36
CA ILE A 252 8.01 -14.66 0.71
C ILE A 252 6.92 -15.66 1.10
N SER A 253 5.97 -15.95 0.18
CA SER A 253 4.88 -16.92 0.40
C SER A 253 5.37 -18.29 0.88
N TRP A 254 6.58 -18.70 0.50
CA TRP A 254 7.19 -19.94 0.97
C TRP A 254 7.37 -19.94 2.50
N LEU A 255 7.80 -18.81 3.07
CA LEU A 255 7.99 -18.64 4.51
C LEU A 255 6.63 -18.60 5.23
N GLU A 256 5.66 -17.91 4.64
CA GLU A 256 4.30 -17.84 5.16
C GLU A 256 3.62 -19.21 5.23
N LYS A 257 3.87 -20.09 4.24
CA LYS A 257 3.41 -21.49 4.28
C LYS A 257 3.98 -22.26 5.46
N ILE A 258 5.24 -22.02 5.81
CA ILE A 258 5.88 -22.67 6.96
C ILE A 258 5.24 -22.17 8.26
N ILE A 259 5.06 -20.86 8.42
CA ILE A 259 4.38 -20.26 9.57
C ILE A 259 2.96 -20.82 9.73
N LYS A 260 2.22 -20.97 8.62
CA LYS A 260 0.87 -21.54 8.63
C LYS A 260 0.85 -22.98 9.14
N LYS A 261 1.83 -23.80 8.76
CA LYS A 261 1.97 -25.19 9.27
C LYS A 261 2.18 -25.19 10.78
N ILE A 262 3.14 -24.41 11.27
CA ILE A 262 3.42 -24.26 12.72
C ILE A 262 2.17 -23.81 13.48
N THR A 263 1.38 -22.90 12.90
CA THR A 263 0.15 -22.40 13.53
C THR A 263 -0.96 -23.46 13.59
N ASN A 264 -1.07 -24.32 12.59
CA ASN A 264 -2.10 -25.36 12.52
C ASN A 264 -1.78 -26.54 13.45
N GLU A 265 -0.51 -26.91 13.58
CA GLU A 265 -0.06 -27.98 14.50
C GLU A 265 -0.35 -27.66 15.97
N LYS A 266 -0.35 -26.37 16.36
CA LYS A 266 -0.71 -25.93 17.72
C LYS A 266 -2.22 -25.91 18.03
N LYS A 267 -3.08 -26.11 17.03
CA LYS A 267 -4.55 -26.12 17.19
C LYS A 267 -5.12 -27.52 17.36
N GLN A 268 -4.30 -28.56 17.24
CA GLN A 268 -4.62 -29.95 17.56
C GLN A 268 -4.12 -30.26 18.97
#